data_AF-A0A6V7VMZ8-F1
#
_entry.id   AF-A0A6V7VMZ8-F1
#
_cell.length_a   1.000
_cell.length_b   1.000
_cell.length_c   1.000
_cell.angle_alpha   90.00
_cell.angle_beta   90.00
_cell.angle_gamma   90.00
#
_symmetry.space_group_name_H-M   'P 1'
#
loop_
_entity.id
_entity.type
_entity.pdbx_description
1 polymer ?
#
loop_
_entity_poly.entity_id
_entity_poly.type
_entity_poly.pdbx_seq_one_letter_code
_entity_poly.pdbx_strand_id
1 'polypeptide(L)'
;MRKFAGFFERKEHGLNMNAMIKGRRDFNNPSLYETLVDTFGIDEKGTNFSSEVFDPRAFRPEDFYTALGDHQTTQELKRKRHQKKE
;
A
#
# COMPACT_ATOMS: atom_id res chain seq x y z
N MET A 1 18.96 8.37 1.21
CA MET A 1 19.77 7.25 1.77
C MET A 1 20.60 7.59 3.02
N ARG A 2 21.07 8.84 3.24
CA ARG A 2 21.91 9.15 4.43
C ARG A 2 21.25 9.00 5.81
N LYS A 3 19.91 9.11 5.90
CA LYS A 3 19.19 9.09 7.20
C LYS A 3 19.34 7.77 7.98
N PHE A 4 19.62 6.66 7.30
CA PHE A 4 19.69 5.33 7.93
C PHE A 4 21.08 4.68 7.91
N ALA A 5 22.10 5.37 7.39
CA ALA A 5 23.45 4.78 7.21
C ALA A 5 24.03 4.21 8.51
N GLY A 6 24.01 4.98 9.60
CA GLY A 6 24.52 4.51 10.90
C GLY A 6 23.67 3.40 11.54
N PHE A 7 22.40 3.26 11.15
CA PHE A 7 21.55 2.15 11.58
C PHE A 7 21.88 0.87 10.82
N PHE A 8 22.23 0.97 9.53
CA PHE A 8 22.69 -0.16 8.74
C PHE A 8 24.05 -0.68 9.19
N GLU A 9 25.01 0.19 9.49
CA GLU A 9 26.30 -0.23 10.09
C GLU A 9 26.09 -0.99 11.41
N ARG A 10 25.26 -0.47 12.31
CA ARG A 10 24.93 -1.15 13.56
C ARG A 10 24.29 -2.53 13.32
N LYS A 11 23.42 -2.64 12.32
CA LYS A 11 22.81 -3.92 11.92
C LYS A 11 23.87 -4.92 11.42
N GLU A 12 24.83 -4.47 10.62
CA GLU A 12 25.96 -5.31 10.18
C GLU A 12 26.82 -5.79 11.35
N HIS A 13 26.97 -4.97 12.39
CA HIS A 13 27.63 -5.34 13.64
C HIS A 13 26.77 -6.20 14.59
N GLY A 14 25.65 -6.76 14.12
CA GLY A 14 24.85 -7.74 14.86
C GLY A 14 23.73 -7.15 15.73
N LEU A 15 23.50 -5.83 15.71
CA LEU A 15 22.35 -5.25 16.39
C LEU A 15 21.04 -5.57 15.66
N ASN A 16 20.15 -6.30 16.33
CA ASN A 16 18.81 -6.56 15.84
C ASN A 16 17.87 -5.40 16.20
N MET A 17 17.83 -4.38 15.34
CA MET A 17 16.95 -3.21 15.53
C MET A 17 15.47 -3.59 15.61
N ASN A 18 15.02 -4.61 14.86
CA ASN A 18 13.63 -5.06 14.91
C ASN A 18 13.25 -5.61 16.29
N ALA A 19 14.16 -6.36 16.93
CA ALA A 19 13.96 -6.84 18.29
C ALA A 19 13.88 -5.68 19.30
N MET A 20 14.74 -4.67 19.15
CA MET A 20 14.73 -3.49 20.02
C MET A 20 13.44 -2.67 19.88
N ILE A 21 12.97 -2.45 18.66
CA ILE A 21 11.74 -1.68 18.40
C ILE A 21 10.52 -2.42 18.97
N LYS A 22 10.40 -3.73 18.70
CA LYS A 22 9.31 -4.57 19.23
C LYS A 22 9.27 -4.65 20.75
N GLY A 23 10.41 -4.51 21.43
CA GLY A 23 10.50 -4.53 22.89
C GLY A 23 10.05 -3.22 23.56
N ARG A 24 9.93 -2.12 22.82
CA ARG A 24 9.57 -0.82 23.39
C ARG A 24 8.07 -0.59 23.30
N ARG A 25 7.42 -0.42 24.46
CA ARG A 25 5.97 -0.16 24.56
C ARG A 25 5.53 1.09 23.80
N ASP A 26 6.40 2.07 23.70
CA ASP A 26 6.19 3.33 22.98
C ASP A 26 5.88 3.09 21.50
N PHE A 27 6.39 2.00 20.92
CA PHE A 27 6.16 1.59 19.52
C PHE A 27 5.01 0.59 19.34
N ASN A 28 4.34 0.21 20.43
CA ASN A 28 3.20 -0.72 20.37
C ASN A 28 1.88 -0.01 20.08
N ASN A 29 1.84 1.32 20.12
CA ASN A 29 0.65 2.08 19.79
C ASN A 29 0.48 2.14 18.26
N PRO A 30 -0.60 1.57 17.68
CA PRO A 30 -0.83 1.63 16.24
C PRO A 30 -0.91 3.07 15.71
N SER A 31 -1.32 4.04 16.53
CA SER A 31 -1.39 5.46 16.11
C SER A 31 -0.01 6.09 15.90
N LEU A 32 1.07 5.47 16.38
CA LEU A 32 2.44 5.94 16.10
C LEU A 32 2.81 5.72 14.64
N TYR A 33 2.26 4.70 13.98
CA TYR A 33 2.62 4.37 12.61
C TYR A 33 2.34 5.53 11.65
N GLU A 34 1.23 6.25 11.83
CA GLU A 34 0.89 7.46 11.07
C GLU A 34 2.00 8.51 11.18
N THR A 35 2.41 8.84 12.41
CA THR A 35 3.50 9.79 12.66
C THR A 35 4.81 9.32 12.02
N LEU A 36 5.09 8.01 12.00
CA LEU A 36 6.29 7.45 11.37
C LEU A 36 6.23 7.58 9.85
N VAL A 37 5.08 7.28 9.24
CA VAL A 37 4.85 7.45 7.80
C VAL A 37 5.10 8.91 7.41
N ASP A 38 4.49 9.85 8.14
CA ASP A 38 4.66 11.29 7.91
C ASP A 38 6.10 11.77 8.12
N THR A 39 6.71 11.41 9.25
CA THR A 39 8.04 11.91 9.64
C THR A 39 9.14 11.41 8.69
N PHE A 40 9.01 10.17 8.21
CA PHE A 40 10.00 9.54 7.35
C PHE A 40 9.66 9.62 5.86
N GLY A 41 8.47 10.13 5.51
CA GLY A 41 7.99 10.20 4.13
C GLY A 41 7.90 8.81 3.50
N ILE A 42 7.35 7.85 4.25
CA ILE A 42 7.24 6.46 3.80
C ILE A 42 6.15 6.38 2.74
N ASP A 43 6.47 5.78 1.61
CA ASP A 43 5.48 5.43 0.60
C ASP A 43 4.66 4.23 1.08
N GLU A 44 3.44 4.49 1.57
CA GLU A 44 2.54 3.46 2.10
C GLU A 44 2.14 2.40 1.06
N LYS A 45 2.15 2.78 -0.22
CA LYS A 45 1.88 1.87 -1.34
C LYS A 45 3.17 1.39 -1.98
N GLY A 46 4.32 1.68 -1.39
CA GLY A 46 5.63 1.28 -1.87
C GLY A 46 5.82 -0.23 -1.78
N THR A 47 6.71 -0.75 -2.62
CA THR A 47 7.06 -2.17 -2.65
C THR A 47 8.57 -2.35 -2.67
N ASN A 48 9.03 -3.48 -2.12
CA ASN A 48 10.44 -3.91 -2.22
C ASN A 48 10.72 -4.68 -3.52
N PHE A 49 9.71 -4.91 -4.35
CA PHE A 49 9.87 -5.56 -5.66
C PHE A 49 10.31 -4.55 -6.74
N SER A 50 11.01 -5.03 -7.76
CA SER A 50 11.24 -4.25 -8.98
C SER A 50 9.91 -3.93 -9.66
N SER A 51 9.80 -2.77 -10.31
CA SER A 51 8.60 -2.37 -11.07
C SER A 51 8.25 -3.34 -12.19
N GLU A 52 9.23 -4.07 -12.72
CA GLU A 52 8.99 -5.15 -13.70
C GLU A 52 8.24 -6.34 -13.11
N VAL A 53 8.40 -6.59 -11.81
CA VAL A 53 7.75 -7.70 -11.10
C VAL A 53 6.40 -7.25 -10.55
N PHE A 54 6.35 -6.07 -9.93
CA PHE A 54 5.14 -5.53 -9.36
C PHE A 54 5.23 -4.00 -9.27
N ASP A 55 4.31 -3.32 -9.94
CA ASP A 55 4.10 -1.88 -9.80
C ASP A 55 2.75 -1.61 -9.11
N PRO A 56 2.77 -1.16 -7.84
CA PRO A 56 1.57 -0.77 -7.09
C PRO A 56 0.73 0.32 -7.76
N ARG A 57 1.31 1.06 -8.71
CA ARG A 57 0.69 2.19 -9.41
C ARG A 57 0.27 1.87 -10.84
N ALA A 58 0.48 0.64 -11.30
CA ALA A 58 0.12 0.23 -12.65
C ALA A 58 -1.41 0.08 -12.86
N PHE A 59 -2.19 0.03 -11.79
CA PHE A 59 -3.65 -0.11 -11.87
C PHE A 59 -4.30 1.17 -12.41
N ARG A 60 -5.11 1.00 -13.45
CA ARG A 60 -5.89 2.09 -14.03
C ARG A 60 -7.14 2.34 -13.18
N PRO A 61 -7.73 3.55 -13.21
CA PRO A 61 -8.98 3.85 -12.50
C PRO A 61 -10.11 2.85 -12.83
N GLU A 62 -10.12 2.34 -14.06
CA GLU A 62 -11.07 1.34 -14.55
C GLU A 62 -10.94 -0.04 -13.88
N ASP A 63 -9.76 -0.38 -13.36
CA ASP A 63 -9.50 -1.67 -12.72
C ASP A 63 -10.01 -1.72 -11.27
N PHE A 64 -10.39 -0.58 -10.70
CA PHE A 64 -10.91 -0.51 -9.33
C PHE A 64 -12.35 -0.99 -9.27
N TYR A 65 -12.71 -1.57 -8.12
CA TYR A 65 -14.03 -2.16 -7.89
C TYR A 65 -15.19 -1.19 -8.15
N THR A 66 -14.98 0.12 -7.93
CA THR A 66 -15.97 1.17 -8.18
C THR A 66 -16.32 1.23 -9.67
N ALA A 67 -15.30 1.37 -10.53
CA ALA A 67 -15.49 1.42 -11.98
C ALA A 67 -16.08 0.11 -12.51
N LEU A 68 -15.62 -1.05 -12.01
CA LEU A 68 -16.18 -2.35 -12.38
C LEU A 68 -17.69 -2.44 -12.03
N GLY A 69 -18.08 -1.96 -10.85
CA GLY A 69 -19.48 -1.92 -10.42
C GLY A 69 -20.35 -1.01 -11.29
N ASP A 70 -19.84 0.15 -11.69
CA ASP A 70 -20.53 1.09 -12.58
C ASP A 70 -20.72 0.48 -13.98
N HIS A 71 -19.69 -0.18 -14.51
CA HIS A 71 -19.76 -0.90 -15.78
C HIS A 71 -20.81 -2.03 -15.72
N GLN A 72 -20.82 -2.83 -14.66
CA GLN A 72 -21.79 -3.92 -14.47
C GLN A 72 -23.22 -3.39 -14.41
N THR A 73 -23.46 -2.34 -13.61
CA THR A 73 -24.77 -1.69 -13.48
C THR A 73 -25.27 -1.18 -14.82
N THR A 74 -24.39 -0.50 -15.57
CA THR A 74 -24.71 0.03 -16.90
C THR A 74 -25.08 -1.09 -17.88
N GLN A 75 -24.34 -2.21 -17.88
CA GLN A 75 -24.64 -3.35 -18.73
C GLN A 75 -25.98 -4.01 -18.36
N GLU A 76 -26.26 -4.16 -17.07
CA GLU A 76 -27.52 -4.73 -16.60
C GLU A 76 -28.72 -3.88 -17.02
N LEU A 77 -28.61 -2.55 -16.89
CA LEU A 77 -29.63 -1.61 -17.36
C LEU A 77 -29.87 -1.72 -18.87
N LYS A 78 -28.80 -1.82 -19.68
CA LYS A 78 -28.91 -2.03 -21.13
C LYS A 78 -29.64 -3.34 -21.44
N ARG A 79 -29.31 -4.43 -20.75
CA ARG A 79 -29.94 -5.75 -20.93
C ARG A 79 -31.45 -5.71 -20.62
N LYS A 80 -31.83 -5.08 -19.50
CA LYS A 80 -33.24 -4.89 -19.11
C LYS A 80 -34.02 -4.05 -20.13
N ARG A 81 -33.40 -3.02 -20.71
CA ARG A 81 -34.04 -2.19 -21.76
C ARG A 81 -34.26 -2.95 -23.06
N HIS A 82 -33.37 -3.87 -23.43
CA HIS A 82 -33.53 -4.70 -24.62
C HIS A 82 -34.69 -5.69 -24.45
N GLN A 83 -34.79 -6.35 -23.30
CA GLN A 83 -35.88 -7.29 -22.98
C GLN A 83 -37.27 -6.66 -22.91
N LYS A 84 -37.37 -5.35 -22.63
CA LYS A 84 -38.64 -4.63 -22.63
C LYS A 84 -39.09 -4.18 -24.03
N LYS A 85 -38.20 -4.22 -25.01
CA LYS A 85 -38.49 -3.81 -26.39
C LYS A 85 -38.91 -4.99 -27.28
N GLU A 86 -38.60 -6.20 -26.85
CA GLU A 86 -39.16 -7.46 -27.39
C GLU A 86 -40.46 -7.79 -26.66
#